data_AF-A0A0R1SE45-F1
#
_entry.id   AF-A0A0R1SE45-F1
#
_cell.length_a   1.000
_cell.length_b   1.000
_cell.length_c   1.000
_cell.angle_alpha   90.00
_cell.angle_beta   90.00
_cell.angle_gamma   90.00
#
_symmetry.space_group_name_H-M   'P 1'
#
loop_
_entity.id
_entity.type
_entity.pdbx_description
1 polymer ?
#
loop_
_entity_poly.entity_id
_entity_poly.type
_entity_poly.pdbx_seq_one_letter_code
_entity_poly.pdbx_strand_id
1 'polypeptide(L)'
;MTSGKSAIDEHVALNDLMNNSQVFLAFALPFSMLPLLLMTDSKAEMGQRFKNSFLIKLFGWVSVIALTYLNMMGLPDQIEGFFGDNPSEAQTVLADNIAYVLIVLVIALLVWTIVEMYRGNKRVAKIESERKSQIDESEK
;
A
#
# COMPACT_ATOMS: atom_id res chain seq x y z
N MET A 1 12.16 23.48 -33.93
CA MET A 1 13.20 23.47 -32.88
C MET A 1 13.03 22.20 -32.08
N THR A 2 13.39 21.06 -32.67
CA THR A 2 13.22 19.73 -32.07
C THR A 2 14.54 19.37 -31.41
N SER A 3 14.51 19.14 -30.09
CA SER A 3 15.66 18.91 -29.23
C SER A 3 16.71 18.00 -29.89
N GLY A 4 17.90 18.55 -30.18
CA GLY A 4 19.02 17.82 -30.80
C GLY A 4 19.73 16.86 -29.85
N LYS A 5 18.98 16.03 -29.12
CA LYS A 5 19.52 14.91 -28.33
C LYS A 5 19.55 13.66 -29.20
N SER A 6 20.59 12.82 -29.03
CA SER A 6 20.66 11.54 -29.73
C SER A 6 19.45 10.69 -29.33
N ALA A 7 18.86 9.91 -30.25
CA ALA A 7 17.74 9.01 -29.93
C ALA A 7 18.06 8.09 -28.73
N ILE A 8 19.35 7.79 -28.53
CA ILE A 8 19.85 7.02 -27.39
C ILE A 8 19.64 7.76 -26.06
N ASP A 9 19.93 9.07 -26.01
CA ASP A 9 19.78 9.87 -24.78
C ASP A 9 18.31 9.99 -24.37
N GLU A 10 17.40 10.01 -25.34
CA GLU A 10 15.95 10.01 -25.10
C GLU A 10 15.49 8.66 -24.53
N HIS A 11 15.94 7.54 -25.11
CA HIS A 11 15.61 6.21 -24.60
C HIS A 11 16.15 5.94 -23.19
N VAL A 12 17.35 6.44 -22.87
CA VAL A 12 17.92 6.35 -21.51
C VAL A 12 17.10 7.19 -20.54
N ALA A 13 16.83 8.46 -20.86
CA ALA A 13 16.04 9.32 -19.99
C ALA A 13 14.60 8.79 -19.76
N LEU A 14 13.99 8.16 -20.76
CA LEU A 14 12.70 7.49 -20.61
C LEU A 14 12.78 6.25 -19.71
N ASN A 15 13.85 5.47 -19.82
CA ASN A 15 14.07 4.30 -18.96
C ASN A 15 14.30 4.71 -17.50
N ASP A 16 15.08 5.77 -17.26
CA ASP A 16 15.31 6.31 -15.93
C ASP A 16 14.01 6.84 -15.32
N LEU A 17 13.22 7.56 -16.12
CA LEU A 17 11.90 8.02 -15.70
C LEU A 17 10.97 6.85 -15.33
N MET A 18 10.99 5.77 -16.13
CA MET A 18 10.19 4.57 -15.88
C MET A 18 10.64 3.87 -14.59
N ASN A 19 11.95 3.74 -14.36
CA ASN A 19 12.48 3.12 -13.15
C ASN A 19 12.14 3.97 -11.91
N ASN A 20 12.38 5.28 -11.98
CA ASN A 20 12.09 6.22 -10.90
C ASN A 20 10.58 6.32 -10.57
N SER A 21 9.71 6.04 -11.53
CA SER A 21 8.26 5.98 -11.31
C SER A 21 7.84 4.82 -10.39
N GLN A 22 8.68 3.80 -10.21
CA GLN A 22 8.39 2.67 -9.32
C GLN A 22 8.28 3.10 -7.85
N VAL A 23 8.94 4.19 -7.46
CA VAL A 23 8.88 4.71 -6.08
C VAL A 23 7.44 5.05 -5.69
N PHE A 24 6.67 5.62 -6.62
CA PHE A 24 5.27 5.94 -6.41
C PHE A 24 4.42 4.67 -6.27
N LEU A 25 4.70 3.66 -7.09
CA LEU A 25 3.97 2.40 -7.05
C LEU A 25 4.26 1.64 -5.74
N ALA A 26 5.53 1.59 -5.30
CA ALA A 26 5.94 0.99 -4.04
C ALA A 26 5.21 1.62 -2.84
N PHE A 27 4.97 2.94 -2.88
CA PHE A 27 4.15 3.63 -1.88
C PHE A 27 2.66 3.31 -1.99
N ALA A 28 2.07 3.28 -3.19
CA ALA A 28 0.63 3.12 -3.38
C ALA A 28 0.12 1.69 -3.14
N LEU A 29 0.96 0.69 -3.40
CA LEU A 29 0.61 -0.73 -3.35
C LEU A 29 0.04 -1.20 -1.99
N PRO A 30 0.70 -0.96 -0.85
CA PRO A 30 0.18 -1.43 0.44
C PRO A 30 -1.15 -0.75 0.81
N PHE A 31 -1.36 0.53 0.46
CA PHE A 31 -2.62 1.23 0.69
C PHE A 31 -3.77 0.75 -0.21
N SER A 32 -3.46 0.16 -1.36
CA SER A 32 -4.50 -0.41 -2.24
C SER A 32 -4.90 -1.81 -1.80
N MET A 33 -3.91 -2.65 -1.47
CA MET A 33 -4.14 -4.07 -1.17
C MET A 33 -4.62 -4.32 0.26
N LEU A 34 -4.02 -3.65 1.25
CA LEU A 34 -4.28 -3.95 2.66
C LEU A 34 -5.71 -3.57 3.09
N PRO A 35 -6.25 -2.39 2.77
CA PRO A 35 -7.64 -2.04 3.09
C PRO A 35 -8.65 -2.92 2.35
N LEU A 36 -8.36 -3.28 1.09
CA LEU A 36 -9.21 -4.19 0.32
C LEU A 36 -9.28 -5.57 0.97
N LEU A 37 -8.15 -6.11 1.45
CA LEU A 37 -8.12 -7.37 2.19
C LEU A 37 -8.92 -7.27 3.50
N LEU A 38 -8.80 -6.16 4.23
CA LEU A 38 -9.56 -5.92 5.46
C LEU A 38 -11.08 -5.84 5.21
N MET A 39 -11.50 -5.17 4.14
CA MET A 39 -12.90 -5.04 3.74
C MET A 39 -13.49 -6.37 3.28
N THR A 40 -12.77 -7.09 2.42
CA THR A 40 -13.20 -8.41 1.90
C THR A 40 -13.20 -9.51 2.97
N ASP A 41 -12.36 -9.39 4.01
CA ASP A 41 -12.37 -10.28 5.17
C ASP A 41 -13.49 -9.96 6.17
N SER A 42 -14.11 -8.78 6.09
CA SER A 42 -15.12 -8.35 7.06
C SER A 42 -16.49 -8.99 6.79
N LYS A 43 -17.00 -9.70 7.80
CA LYS A 43 -18.39 -10.21 7.79
C LYS A 43 -19.44 -9.11 7.77
N ALA A 44 -19.13 -7.94 8.31
CA ALA A 44 -20.05 -6.81 8.35
C ALA A 44 -20.22 -6.15 6.97
N GLU A 45 -19.22 -6.29 6.08
CA GLU A 45 -19.25 -5.71 4.73
C GLU A 45 -19.59 -6.75 3.65
N MET A 46 -19.18 -8.02 3.80
CA MET A 46 -19.42 -9.10 2.83
C MET A 46 -20.55 -10.09 3.20
N GLY A 47 -21.10 -10.00 4.42
CA GLY A 47 -22.08 -10.96 4.94
C GLY A 47 -21.51 -12.36 5.18
N GLN A 48 -22.34 -13.30 5.68
CA GLN A 48 -21.90 -14.66 6.04
C GLN A 48 -21.63 -15.58 4.85
N ARG A 49 -22.17 -15.26 3.66
CA ARG A 49 -22.16 -16.15 2.48
C ARG A 49 -20.99 -15.90 1.52
N PHE A 50 -20.43 -14.68 1.51
CA PHE A 50 -19.35 -14.27 0.60
C PHE A 50 -18.04 -13.91 1.31
N LYS A 51 -17.92 -14.19 2.61
CA LYS A 51 -16.66 -13.97 3.33
C LYS A 51 -15.53 -14.80 2.69
N ASN A 52 -14.33 -14.23 2.68
CA ASN A 52 -13.15 -14.97 2.25
C ASN A 52 -12.92 -16.22 3.12
N SER A 53 -12.55 -17.34 2.50
CA SER A 53 -12.21 -18.55 3.23
C SER A 53 -10.94 -18.34 4.04
N PHE A 54 -10.77 -19.07 5.16
CA PHE A 54 -9.59 -18.94 6.01
C PHE A 54 -8.27 -19.14 5.24
N LEU A 55 -8.29 -20.00 4.21
CA LEU A 55 -7.15 -20.23 3.33
C LEU A 55 -6.79 -18.99 2.51
N ILE A 56 -7.79 -18.37 1.86
CA ILE A 56 -7.56 -17.18 1.02
C ILE A 56 -7.12 -16.01 1.89
N LYS A 57 -7.68 -15.89 3.10
CA LYS A 57 -7.23 -14.93 4.10
C LYS A 57 -5.76 -15.11 4.45
N LEU A 58 -5.31 -16.34 4.74
CA LEU A 58 -3.91 -16.61 5.06
C LEU A 58 -2.99 -16.21 3.90
N PHE A 59 -3.28 -16.66 2.67
CA PHE A 59 -2.48 -16.32 1.49
C PHE A 59 -2.51 -14.80 1.19
N GLY A 60 -3.65 -14.14 1.37
CA GLY A 60 -3.78 -12.69 1.21
C GLY A 60 -2.89 -11.93 2.19
N TRP A 61 -2.94 -12.28 3.48
CA TRP A 61 -2.10 -11.63 4.50
C TRP A 61 -0.61 -11.88 4.28
N VAL A 62 -0.22 -13.11 3.94
CA VAL A 62 1.17 -13.43 3.58
C VAL A 62 1.62 -12.61 2.38
N SER A 63 0.79 -12.49 1.34
CA SER A 63 1.12 -11.73 0.14
C SER A 63 1.27 -10.23 0.42
N VAL A 64 0.34 -9.65 1.19
CA VAL A 64 0.40 -8.23 1.56
C VAL A 64 1.66 -7.94 2.39
N ILE A 65 1.98 -8.78 3.37
CA ILE A 65 3.18 -8.59 4.20
C ILE A 65 4.44 -8.74 3.34
N ALA A 66 4.53 -9.79 2.52
CA ALA A 66 5.69 -10.03 1.67
C ALA A 66 5.91 -8.91 0.65
N LEU A 67 4.86 -8.48 -0.07
CA LEU A 67 4.97 -7.41 -1.06
C LEU A 67 5.27 -6.06 -0.40
N THR A 68 4.68 -5.77 0.76
CA THR A 68 5.01 -4.55 1.51
C THR A 68 6.47 -4.56 1.92
N TYR A 69 6.97 -5.68 2.45
CA TYR A 69 8.37 -5.81 2.83
C TYR A 69 9.32 -5.63 1.63
N LEU A 70 9.03 -6.30 0.51
CA LEU A 70 9.83 -6.17 -0.71
C LEU A 70 9.82 -4.74 -1.26
N ASN A 71 8.67 -4.07 -1.26
CA ASN A 71 8.57 -2.67 -1.65
C ASN A 71 9.41 -1.77 -0.74
N MET A 72 9.34 -1.96 0.58
CA MET A 72 10.13 -1.15 1.52
C MET A 72 11.64 -1.43 1.41
N MET A 73 12.02 -2.68 1.11
CA MET A 73 13.42 -3.05 0.90
C MET A 73 14.02 -2.41 -0.35
N GLY A 74 13.25 -2.26 -1.42
CA GLY A 74 13.72 -1.63 -2.66
C GLY A 74 13.61 -0.10 -2.68
N LEU A 75 13.05 0.54 -1.66
CA LEU A 75 12.90 2.00 -1.62
C LEU A 75 14.23 2.76 -1.56
N PRO A 76 15.25 2.35 -0.77
CA PRO A 76 16.56 2.99 -0.77
C PRO A 76 17.16 3.04 -2.17
N ASP A 77 17.27 1.89 -2.84
CA ASP A 77 17.76 1.78 -4.22
C ASP A 77 16.99 2.67 -5.21
N GLN A 78 15.66 2.73 -5.08
CA GLN A 78 14.82 3.58 -5.93
C GLN A 78 15.05 5.07 -5.68
N ILE A 79 15.30 5.49 -4.44
CA ILE A 79 15.62 6.88 -4.09
C ILE A 79 17.04 7.22 -4.54
N GLU A 80 17.99 6.30 -4.41
CA GLU A 80 19.35 6.44 -4.96
C GLU A 80 19.35 6.62 -6.47
N GLY A 81 18.47 5.90 -7.19
CA GLY A 81 18.29 6.03 -8.64
C GLY A 81 17.94 7.44 -9.12
N PHE A 82 17.36 8.30 -8.27
CA PHE A 82 17.13 9.71 -8.62
C PHE A 82 18.42 10.54 -8.67
N PHE A 83 19.50 10.10 -8.04
CA PHE A 83 20.80 10.76 -8.06
C PHE A 83 21.68 10.34 -9.25
N GLY A 84 21.26 9.33 -10.03
CA GLY A 84 21.94 8.84 -11.24
C GLY A 84 22.97 7.73 -10.97
N ASP A 85 23.75 7.37 -11.99
CA ASP A 85 24.60 6.16 -11.99
C ASP A 85 25.85 6.22 -11.07
N ASN A 86 26.23 7.40 -10.58
CA ASN A 86 27.41 7.57 -9.72
C ASN A 86 27.14 8.61 -8.62
N PRO A 87 26.28 8.30 -7.64
CA PRO A 87 26.06 9.19 -6.52
C PRO A 87 27.33 9.29 -5.67
N SER A 88 27.62 10.49 -5.18
CA SER A 88 28.64 10.69 -4.14
C SER A 88 28.24 9.95 -2.86
N GLU A 89 29.20 9.53 -2.03
CA GLU A 89 28.94 8.90 -0.72
C GLU A 89 27.96 9.74 0.13
N ALA A 90 28.03 11.07 0.04
CA ALA A 90 27.10 11.97 0.74
C ALA A 90 25.67 11.91 0.17
N GLN A 91 25.51 11.66 -1.12
CA GLN A 91 24.20 11.53 -1.78
C GLN A 91 23.55 10.18 -1.49
N THR A 92 24.33 9.09 -1.48
CA THR A 92 23.86 7.76 -1.07
C THR A 92 23.36 7.79 0.38
N VAL A 93 24.15 8.36 1.30
CA VAL A 93 23.72 8.50 2.70
C VAL A 93 22.47 9.38 2.84
N LEU A 94 22.34 10.44 2.03
CA LEU A 94 21.14 11.26 2.02
C LEU A 94 19.92 10.47 1.50
N ALA A 95 20.09 9.71 0.42
CA ALA A 95 19.07 8.87 -0.19
C ALA A 95 18.54 7.82 0.79
N ASP A 96 19.45 7.10 1.47
CA ASP A 96 19.14 6.13 2.51
C ASP A 96 18.31 6.76 3.64
N ASN A 97 18.76 7.91 4.15
CA ASN A 97 18.05 8.61 5.23
C ASN A 97 16.64 9.04 4.81
N ILE A 98 16.49 9.56 3.58
CA ILE A 98 15.19 9.92 3.03
C ILE A 98 14.31 8.66 2.91
N ALA A 99 14.85 7.57 2.36
CA ALA A 99 14.13 6.31 2.20
C ALA A 99 13.63 5.77 3.54
N TYR A 100 14.47 5.74 4.58
CA TYR A 100 14.06 5.29 5.91
C TYR A 100 12.99 6.19 6.54
N VAL A 101 13.11 7.52 6.40
CA VAL A 101 12.06 8.44 6.87
C VAL A 101 10.73 8.16 6.16
N LEU A 102 10.76 7.96 4.83
CA LEU A 102 9.57 7.64 4.06
C LEU A 102 8.97 6.28 4.45
N ILE A 103 9.80 5.26 4.66
CA ILE A 103 9.35 3.94 5.15
C ILE A 103 8.63 4.09 6.49
N VAL A 104 9.19 4.83 7.44
CA VAL A 104 8.57 5.06 8.76
C VAL A 104 7.22 5.78 8.60
N LEU A 105 7.15 6.80 7.75
CA LEU A 105 5.91 7.52 7.47
C LEU A 105 4.85 6.61 6.83
N VAL A 106 5.23 5.78 5.86
CA VAL A 106 4.34 4.82 5.20
C VAL A 106 3.81 3.81 6.20
N ILE A 107 4.67 3.24 7.06
CA ILE A 107 4.24 2.31 8.11
C ILE A 107 3.28 3.01 9.09
N ALA A 108 3.58 4.25 9.50
CA ALA A 108 2.70 5.01 10.38
C ALA A 108 1.31 5.24 9.74
N LEU A 109 1.28 5.59 8.46
CA LEU A 109 0.04 5.75 7.69
C LEU A 109 -0.70 4.42 7.51
N LEU A 110 -0.01 3.31 7.25
CA LEU A 110 -0.64 1.99 7.16
C LEU A 110 -1.26 1.57 8.48
N VAL A 111 -0.54 1.77 9.60
CA VAL A 111 -1.08 1.53 10.95
C VAL A 111 -2.31 2.40 11.19
N TRP A 112 -2.25 3.68 10.81
CA TRP A 112 -3.41 4.58 10.88
C TRP A 112 -4.60 4.04 10.07
N THR A 113 -4.39 3.67 8.80
CA THR A 113 -5.43 3.12 7.93
C THR A 113 -6.03 1.84 8.51
N ILE A 114 -5.20 0.93 9.06
CA ILE A 114 -5.68 -0.28 9.73
C ILE A 114 -6.58 0.07 10.91
N VAL A 115 -6.16 1.01 11.76
CA VAL A 115 -6.92 1.45 12.93
C VAL A 115 -8.25 2.08 12.50
N GLU A 116 -8.23 2.94 11.50
CA GLU A 116 -9.43 3.60 10.97
C GLU A 116 -10.41 2.59 10.38
N MET A 117 -9.92 1.64 9.57
CA MET A 117 -10.71 0.53 9.01
C MET A 117 -11.31 -0.35 10.12
N TYR A 118 -10.54 -0.68 11.14
CA TYR A 118 -11.03 -1.50 12.25
C TYR A 118 -12.12 -0.80 13.06
N ARG A 119 -11.99 0.52 13.28
CA ARG A 119 -13.04 1.34 13.91
C ARG A 119 -14.29 1.42 13.03
N GLY A 120 -14.11 1.62 11.71
CA GLY A 120 -15.19 1.63 10.73
C GLY A 120 -16.00 0.33 10.75
N ASN A 121 -15.30 -0.80 10.72
CA ASN A 121 -15.92 -2.13 10.76
C ASN A 121 -16.73 -2.36 12.05
N LYS A 122 -16.20 -1.95 13.22
CA LYS A 122 -16.94 -2.03 14.50
C LYS A 122 -18.23 -1.21 14.49
N ARG A 123 -18.22 -0.03 13.84
CA ARG A 123 -19.42 0.81 13.72
C ARG A 123 -20.50 0.14 12.87
N VAL A 124 -20.13 -0.46 11.74
CA VAL A 124 -21.06 -1.20 10.87
C VAL A 124 -21.66 -2.40 11.60
N ALA A 125 -20.82 -3.20 12.27
CA ALA A 125 -21.29 -4.35 13.04
C ALA A 125 -22.28 -3.97 14.15
N LYS A 126 -22.07 -2.83 14.82
CA LYS A 126 -23.00 -2.32 15.84
C LYS A 126 -24.37 -1.97 15.24
N ILE A 127 -24.38 -1.22 14.13
CA ILE A 127 -25.61 -0.82 13.43
C ILE A 127 -26.40 -2.06 12.97
N GLU A 128 -25.72 -3.09 12.46
CA GLU A 128 -26.37 -4.32 12.02
C GLU A 128 -27.02 -5.07 13.20
N SER A 129 -26.35 -5.13 14.35
CA SER A 129 -26.92 -5.72 15.56
C SER A 129 -28.14 -4.96 16.09
N GLU A 130 -28.08 -3.63 16.12
CA GLU A 130 -29.18 -2.76 16.55
C GLU A 130 -30.40 -2.90 15.62
N ARG A 131 -30.17 -2.92 14.29
CA ARG A 131 -31.23 -3.13 13.30
C ARG A 131 -31.92 -4.49 13.49
N LYS A 132 -31.15 -5.55 13.77
CA LYS A 132 -31.68 -6.90 13.96
C LYS A 132 -32.56 -6.99 15.22
N SER A 133 -32.11 -6.39 16.32
CA SER A 133 -32.92 -6.30 17.55
C SER A 133 -34.22 -5.52 17.36
N GLN A 134 -34.23 -4.44 16.58
CA GLN A 134 -35.46 -3.68 16.29
C GLN A 134 -36.47 -4.48 15.46
N ILE A 135 -35.99 -5.25 14.48
CA ILE A 135 -36.86 -6.13 13.68
C ILE A 135 -37.48 -7.21 14.58
N ASP A 136 -36.66 -7.88 15.40
CA ASP A 136 -37.10 -8.93 16.31
C ASP A 136 -38.10 -8.42 17.38
N GLU A 137 -38.03 -7.14 17.75
CA GLU A 137 -39.00 -6.48 18.63
C GLU A 137 -40.31 -6.11 17.91
N SER A 138 -40.25 -5.74 16.63
CA SER A 138 -41.44 -5.39 15.83
C SER A 138 -42.30 -6.58 15.40
N GLU A 139 -41.71 -7.79 15.38
CA GLU A 139 -42.40 -9.05 15.03
C GLU A 139 -43.09 -9.73 16.26
N LYS A 140 -42.92 -9.18 17.46
CA LYS A 140 -43.56 -9.65 18.70
C LYS A 140 -44.82 -8.86 19.04
#